data_AF-A0A443LRW6-F1
#
_entry.id   AF-A0A443LRW6-F1
#
_cell.length_a   1.000
_cell.length_b   1.000
_cell.length_c   1.000
_cell.angle_alpha   90.00
_cell.angle_beta   90.00
_cell.angle_gamma   90.00
#
_symmetry.space_group_name_H-M   'P 1'
#
loop_
_entity.id
_entity.type
_entity.pdbx_description
1 polymer ?
#
loop_
_entity_poly.entity_id
_entity_poly.type
_entity_poly.pdbx_seq_one_letter_code
_entity_poly.pdbx_strand_id
1 'polypeptide(L)'
;MTRPRDFPDAAPARQGLIDPALLDRLRQTVGAVTRPWWQGEVVSENGLIYGVNIGGSRPPLVWCFQGYVEFAAFADALGPDQPVYGMRSGHLVVETSAENHLHMALMCAAELHSLALAGPLFIGGNCQGALLAQKIAQLLMTSGRAVTLLIGLNPFLFEPYPGRAAFIFGRYDLTNPLHRFHDAEAVLRANLPHCTIDTLPSEHGKLFSGKILSLLSDLVRRRMDQASGTCPGSFPIWSLRADLAVPSRMAMTAGSLCTVPVTLRNTSDVIWAPTGESGLSVGNHWRHPDGGMVQWLDDQQPLNHPLPPGGSVDMDLLVRAPGTEGEYLLEVDVEHAGVMWLSELGGERATCRVSISRPGESAPSLG
;
A
#
# COMPACT_ATOMS: atom_id res chain seq x y z
N MET A 1 -14.56 -57.62 2.73
CA MET A 1 -15.22 -56.35 3.15
C MET A 1 -14.14 -55.43 3.71
N THR A 2 -13.54 -54.63 2.84
CA THR A 2 -12.49 -53.65 3.14
C THR A 2 -13.16 -52.32 3.52
N ARG A 3 -12.81 -51.76 4.68
CA ARG A 3 -13.25 -50.41 5.08
C ARG A 3 -12.73 -49.37 4.08
N PRO A 4 -13.49 -48.31 3.77
CA PRO A 4 -12.97 -47.19 2.99
C PRO A 4 -11.86 -46.50 3.79
N ARG A 5 -10.78 -46.10 3.12
CA ARG A 5 -9.77 -45.21 3.69
C ARG A 5 -10.39 -43.82 3.79
N ASP A 6 -10.44 -43.27 4.99
CA ASP A 6 -10.74 -41.86 5.20
C ASP A 6 -9.66 -41.03 4.49
N PHE A 7 -10.09 -40.15 3.59
CA PHE A 7 -9.23 -39.13 3.01
C PHE A 7 -9.04 -38.03 4.07
N PRO A 8 -7.81 -37.55 4.31
CA PRO A 8 -7.61 -36.40 5.17
C PRO A 8 -8.31 -35.18 4.54
N ASP A 9 -8.97 -34.39 5.39
CA ASP A 9 -9.64 -33.15 5.03
C ASP A 9 -8.77 -32.28 4.12
N ALA A 10 -9.42 -31.63 3.15
CA ALA A 10 -8.78 -30.67 2.26
C ALA A 10 -8.00 -29.64 3.08
N ALA A 11 -6.71 -29.45 2.75
CA ALA A 11 -5.89 -28.42 3.34
C ALA A 11 -6.62 -27.05 3.26
N PRO A 12 -6.53 -26.21 4.31
CA PRO A 12 -7.18 -24.91 4.29
C PRO A 12 -6.71 -24.09 3.08
N ALA A 13 -7.64 -23.32 2.51
CA ALA A 13 -7.36 -22.43 1.40
C ALA A 13 -6.18 -21.51 1.74
N ARG A 14 -5.24 -21.39 0.78
CA ARG A 14 -4.01 -20.59 0.89
C ARG A 14 -4.33 -19.16 1.32
N GLN A 15 -3.77 -18.68 2.43
CA GLN A 15 -3.86 -17.25 2.81
C GLN A 15 -3.00 -16.45 1.82
N GLY A 16 -3.65 -15.63 0.99
CA GLY A 16 -2.96 -14.62 0.20
C GLY A 16 -2.38 -13.51 1.09
N LEU A 17 -1.61 -12.59 0.49
CA LEU A 17 -1.12 -11.37 1.16
C LEU A 17 -2.24 -10.52 1.78
N ILE A 18 -3.45 -10.66 1.25
CA ILE A 18 -4.69 -10.18 1.85
C ILE A 18 -5.25 -11.33 2.69
N ASP A 19 -5.15 -11.23 4.01
CA ASP A 19 -5.82 -12.10 4.97
C ASP A 19 -7.27 -11.60 5.19
N PRO A 20 -8.30 -12.30 4.70
CA PRO A 20 -9.69 -11.89 4.89
C PRO A 20 -10.07 -11.85 6.37
N ALA A 21 -9.50 -12.73 7.19
CA ALA A 21 -9.77 -12.74 8.63
C ALA A 21 -9.18 -11.50 9.31
N LEU A 22 -8.00 -11.04 8.87
CA LEU A 22 -7.43 -9.78 9.35
C LEU A 22 -8.25 -8.57 8.88
N LEU A 23 -8.69 -8.52 7.63
CA LEU A 23 -9.60 -7.46 7.15
C LEU A 23 -10.84 -7.35 8.03
N ASP A 24 -11.48 -8.49 8.33
CA ASP A 24 -12.68 -8.53 9.15
C ASP A 24 -12.41 -8.07 10.59
N ARG A 25 -11.31 -8.53 11.20
CA ARG A 25 -10.89 -8.07 12.54
C ARG A 25 -10.62 -6.57 12.56
N LEU A 26 -9.88 -6.04 11.60
CA LEU A 26 -9.56 -4.61 11.52
C LEU A 26 -10.82 -3.77 11.32
N ARG A 27 -11.73 -4.20 10.44
CA ARG A 27 -13.03 -3.54 10.24
C ARG A 27 -13.85 -3.50 11.53
N GLN A 28 -13.92 -4.61 12.26
CA GLN A 28 -14.62 -4.67 13.55
C GLN A 28 -13.98 -3.75 14.58
N THR A 29 -12.66 -3.80 14.73
CA THR A 29 -11.89 -2.96 15.67
C THR A 29 -12.08 -1.48 15.39
N VAL A 30 -11.91 -1.05 14.13
CA VAL A 30 -12.10 0.35 13.72
C VAL A 30 -13.56 0.76 13.88
N GLY A 31 -14.50 -0.08 13.48
CA GLY A 31 -15.94 0.17 13.62
C GLY A 31 -16.37 0.37 15.08
N ALA A 32 -15.85 -0.45 16.00
CA ALA A 32 -16.18 -0.40 17.42
C ALA A 32 -15.78 0.93 18.10
N VAL A 33 -14.69 1.56 17.66
CA VAL A 33 -14.21 2.85 18.20
C VAL A 33 -14.65 4.07 17.38
N THR A 34 -15.29 3.85 16.24
CA THR A 34 -15.72 4.93 15.34
C THR A 34 -17.24 5.14 15.46
N ARG A 35 -18.03 4.07 15.28
CA ARG A 35 -19.50 4.14 15.20
C ARG A 35 -20.20 4.77 16.40
N PRO A 36 -19.78 4.53 17.66
CA PRO A 36 -20.45 5.14 18.80
C PRO A 36 -20.17 6.64 18.97
N TRP A 37 -19.10 7.15 18.36
CA TRP A 37 -18.53 8.47 18.70
C TRP A 37 -18.54 9.46 17.53
N TRP A 38 -18.45 8.96 16.30
CA TRP A 38 -18.44 9.80 15.11
C TRP A 38 -19.87 10.17 14.71
N GLN A 39 -20.07 11.43 14.34
CA GLN A 39 -21.33 11.95 13.83
C GLN A 39 -21.18 12.33 12.35
N GLY A 40 -22.30 12.42 11.65
CA GLY A 40 -22.37 12.57 10.20
C GLY A 40 -23.20 11.45 9.58
N GLU A 41 -23.40 11.51 8.28
CA GLU A 41 -24.07 10.45 7.53
C GLU A 41 -23.11 9.28 7.30
N VAL A 42 -23.52 8.07 7.64
CA VAL A 42 -22.74 6.87 7.28
C VAL A 42 -23.01 6.58 5.81
N VAL A 43 -22.03 6.84 4.94
CA VAL A 43 -22.24 6.84 3.49
C VAL A 43 -21.69 5.60 2.79
N SER A 44 -20.73 4.89 3.39
CA SER A 44 -20.14 3.69 2.80
C SER A 44 -20.85 2.41 3.21
N GLU A 45 -20.75 1.39 2.35
CA GLU A 45 -21.43 0.10 2.48
C GLU A 45 -21.17 -0.59 3.82
N ASN A 46 -19.93 -0.56 4.32
CA ASN A 46 -19.54 -1.20 5.57
C ASN A 46 -19.48 -0.22 6.76
N GLY A 47 -19.91 1.02 6.55
CA GLY A 47 -19.98 2.06 7.56
C GLY A 47 -18.64 2.46 8.18
N LEU A 48 -17.60 2.55 7.35
CA LEU A 48 -16.29 3.09 7.71
C LEU A 48 -16.09 4.56 7.27
N ILE A 49 -16.94 5.09 6.40
CA ILE A 49 -16.85 6.48 5.89
C ILE A 49 -18.07 7.28 6.35
N TYR A 50 -17.79 8.46 6.90
CA TYR A 50 -18.77 9.42 7.39
C TYR A 50 -18.76 10.68 6.53
N GLY A 51 -19.91 11.08 6.02
CA GLY A 51 -20.12 12.29 5.26
C GLY A 51 -20.64 13.45 6.12
N VAL A 52 -20.06 14.63 5.93
CA VAL A 52 -20.57 15.92 6.41
C VAL A 52 -20.61 16.89 5.23
N ASN A 53 -21.61 17.77 5.20
CA ASN A 53 -21.81 18.75 4.13
C ASN A 53 -21.92 18.13 2.73
N ILE A 54 -22.46 16.91 2.62
CA ILE A 54 -22.45 16.14 1.35
C ILE A 54 -23.27 16.79 0.22
N GLY A 55 -24.18 17.70 0.54
CA GLY A 55 -24.92 18.52 -0.42
C GLY A 55 -24.19 19.79 -0.87
N GLY A 56 -22.97 20.02 -0.39
CA GLY A 56 -22.15 21.18 -0.76
C GLY A 56 -21.78 21.19 -2.24
N SER A 57 -21.52 22.38 -2.77
CA SER A 57 -21.28 22.61 -4.21
C SER A 57 -19.83 22.35 -4.66
N ARG A 58 -18.88 22.26 -3.72
CA ARG A 58 -17.45 22.04 -4.02
C ARG A 58 -17.15 20.56 -4.27
N PRO A 59 -16.03 20.23 -4.95
CA PRO A 59 -15.60 18.84 -5.11
C PRO A 59 -15.38 18.14 -3.77
N PRO A 60 -15.64 16.82 -3.66
CA PRO A 60 -15.55 16.09 -2.40
C PRO A 60 -14.10 15.99 -1.89
N LEU A 61 -13.91 16.22 -0.59
CA LEU A 61 -12.66 16.00 0.13
C LEU A 61 -12.76 14.76 1.01
N VAL A 62 -11.98 13.73 0.71
CA VAL A 62 -11.84 12.54 1.54
C VAL A 62 -10.67 12.72 2.49
N TRP A 63 -10.82 12.37 3.75
CA TRP A 63 -9.75 12.56 4.73
C TRP A 63 -9.65 11.44 5.78
N CYS A 64 -8.44 10.93 5.99
CA CYS A 64 -8.10 9.96 7.03
C CYS A 64 -7.72 10.69 8.33
N PHE A 65 -8.61 10.69 9.32
CA PHE A 65 -8.43 11.41 10.59
C PHE A 65 -7.93 10.53 11.74
N GLN A 66 -7.23 11.15 12.68
CA GLN A 66 -6.81 10.54 13.95
C GLN A 66 -7.87 10.61 15.02
N GLY A 67 -8.99 11.29 14.81
CA GLY A 67 -9.99 11.60 15.83
C GLY A 67 -11.25 12.20 15.26
N TYR A 68 -12.39 11.97 15.92
CA TYR A 68 -13.63 12.68 15.58
C TYR A 68 -13.52 14.20 15.82
N VAL A 69 -12.79 14.61 16.86
CA VAL A 69 -12.59 16.04 17.18
C VAL A 69 -11.93 16.78 16.00
N GLU A 70 -10.92 16.16 15.38
CA GLU A 70 -10.26 16.73 14.19
C GLU A 70 -11.20 16.75 12.99
N PHE A 71 -11.94 15.65 12.77
CA PHE A 71 -12.91 15.57 11.68
C PHE A 71 -13.98 16.66 11.79
N ALA A 72 -14.64 16.77 12.94
CA ALA A 72 -15.69 17.74 13.18
C ALA A 72 -15.17 19.18 13.04
N ALA A 73 -14.03 19.49 13.68
CA ALA A 73 -13.45 20.83 13.62
C ALA A 73 -13.03 21.21 12.20
N PHE A 74 -12.48 20.27 11.43
CA PHE A 74 -12.05 20.54 10.07
C PHE A 74 -13.22 20.70 9.09
N ALA A 75 -14.25 19.86 9.21
CA ALA A 75 -15.47 20.00 8.41
C ALA A 75 -16.19 21.32 8.68
N ASP A 76 -16.27 21.75 9.94
CA ASP A 76 -16.84 23.04 10.33
C ASP A 76 -16.03 24.22 9.75
N ALA A 77 -14.70 24.19 9.90
CA ALA A 77 -13.81 25.23 9.39
C ALA A 77 -13.81 25.33 7.84
N LEU A 78 -14.01 24.22 7.13
CA LEU A 78 -14.17 24.18 5.68
C LEU A 78 -15.55 24.70 5.23
N GLY A 79 -16.52 24.79 6.13
CA GLY A 79 -17.84 25.35 5.87
C GLY A 79 -18.78 24.44 5.06
N PRO A 80 -20.07 24.83 4.96
CA PRO A 80 -21.14 23.97 4.44
C PRO A 80 -21.06 23.68 2.94
N ASP A 81 -20.29 24.47 2.19
CA ASP A 81 -20.12 24.27 0.74
C ASP A 81 -19.12 23.18 0.38
N GLN A 82 -18.34 22.67 1.35
CA GLN A 82 -17.31 21.66 1.12
C GLN A 82 -17.78 20.29 1.63
N PRO A 83 -18.15 19.34 0.74
CA PRO A 83 -18.37 17.96 1.13
C PRO A 83 -17.09 17.35 1.73
N VAL A 84 -17.19 16.80 2.94
CA VAL A 84 -16.09 16.13 3.64
C VAL A 84 -16.49 14.70 3.97
N TYR A 85 -15.64 13.75 3.57
CA TYR A 85 -15.79 12.33 3.80
C TYR A 85 -14.68 11.86 4.73
N GLY A 86 -14.99 11.67 6.01
CA GLY A 86 -14.04 11.26 7.03
C GLY A 86 -13.96 9.74 7.18
N MET A 87 -12.75 9.22 7.35
CA MET A 87 -12.50 7.84 7.77
C MET A 87 -11.45 7.79 8.88
N ARG A 88 -11.50 6.75 9.71
CA ARG A 88 -10.60 6.55 10.85
C ARG A 88 -9.28 5.94 10.41
N SER A 89 -8.15 6.54 10.78
CA SER A 89 -6.79 6.09 10.43
C SER A 89 -6.32 4.80 11.10
N GLY A 90 -6.91 4.43 12.24
CA GLY A 90 -6.42 3.36 13.12
C GLY A 90 -5.45 3.82 14.22
N HIS A 91 -5.15 5.12 14.35
CA HIS A 91 -4.21 5.59 15.37
C HIS A 91 -4.68 5.31 16.78
N LEU A 92 -3.75 4.79 17.60
CA LEU A 92 -3.98 4.30 18.97
C LEU A 92 -5.01 3.17 19.08
N VAL A 93 -5.39 2.56 17.95
CA VAL A 93 -6.47 1.56 17.87
C VAL A 93 -5.95 0.29 17.20
N VAL A 94 -5.18 0.43 16.12
CA VAL A 94 -4.59 -0.64 15.34
C VAL A 94 -3.08 -0.62 15.55
N GLU A 95 -2.51 -1.81 15.76
CA GLU A 95 -1.06 -1.96 15.88
C GLU A 95 -0.37 -1.52 14.58
N THR A 96 0.74 -0.80 14.72
CA THR A 96 1.49 -0.30 13.56
C THR A 96 2.34 -1.42 12.98
N SER A 97 1.91 -1.96 11.84
CA SER A 97 2.68 -2.88 11.01
C SER A 97 2.38 -2.62 9.54
N ALA A 98 3.31 -3.00 8.64
CA ALA A 98 3.09 -2.89 7.20
C ALA A 98 1.86 -3.69 6.75
N GLU A 99 1.66 -4.88 7.33
CA GLU A 99 0.51 -5.75 7.06
C GLU A 99 -0.81 -5.08 7.45
N ASN A 100 -0.95 -4.60 8.68
CA ASN A 100 -2.16 -3.89 9.12
C ASN A 100 -2.41 -2.64 8.28
N HIS A 101 -1.36 -1.89 7.96
CA HIS A 101 -1.46 -0.68 7.14
C HIS A 101 -2.00 -0.97 5.74
N LEU A 102 -1.50 -2.02 5.08
CA LEU A 102 -2.01 -2.47 3.79
C LEU A 102 -3.48 -2.88 3.87
N HIS A 103 -3.86 -3.68 4.87
CA HIS A 103 -5.23 -4.15 5.05
C HIS A 103 -6.21 -3.00 5.36
N MET A 104 -5.79 -2.04 6.19
CA MET A 104 -6.51 -0.80 6.43
C MET A 104 -6.73 -0.02 5.12
N ALA A 105 -5.68 0.14 4.30
CA ALA A 105 -5.77 0.84 3.03
C ALA A 105 -6.71 0.13 2.04
N LEU A 106 -6.63 -1.20 1.94
CA LEU A 106 -7.49 -2.02 1.08
C LEU A 106 -8.97 -1.88 1.44
N MET A 107 -9.33 -2.02 2.72
CA MET A 107 -10.72 -1.89 3.13
C MET A 107 -11.26 -0.46 2.95
N CYS A 108 -10.44 0.56 3.22
CA CYS A 108 -10.82 1.96 3.02
C CYS A 108 -10.94 2.33 1.54
N ALA A 109 -10.06 1.81 0.68
CA ALA A 109 -10.14 2.01 -0.77
C ALA A 109 -11.40 1.36 -1.35
N ALA A 110 -11.76 0.15 -0.89
CA ALA A 110 -12.99 -0.53 -1.29
C ALA A 110 -14.25 0.27 -0.90
N GLU A 111 -14.30 0.78 0.32
CA GLU A 111 -15.39 1.65 0.79
C GLU A 111 -15.49 2.96 -0.02
N LEU A 112 -14.35 3.57 -0.35
CA LEU A 112 -14.35 4.78 -1.16
C LEU A 112 -14.76 4.51 -2.61
N HIS A 113 -14.39 3.34 -3.15
CA HIS A 113 -14.82 2.91 -4.48
C HIS A 113 -16.35 2.72 -4.54
N SER A 114 -16.96 2.15 -3.51
CA SER A 114 -18.42 1.89 -3.48
C SER A 114 -19.26 3.17 -3.44
N LEU A 115 -18.71 4.30 -2.97
CA LEU A 115 -19.40 5.60 -2.99
C LEU A 115 -19.61 6.15 -4.41
N ALA A 116 -18.86 5.67 -5.40
CA ALA A 116 -18.94 6.11 -6.79
C ALA A 116 -18.92 7.65 -6.96
N LEU A 117 -18.16 8.36 -6.12
CA LEU A 117 -18.11 9.84 -6.12
C LEU A 117 -17.78 10.36 -7.52
N ALA A 118 -18.57 11.30 -8.02
CA ALA A 118 -18.33 11.93 -9.32
C ALA A 118 -17.26 13.03 -9.22
N GLY A 119 -16.52 13.25 -10.30
CA GLY A 119 -15.60 14.39 -10.42
C GLY A 119 -14.21 14.20 -9.79
N PRO A 120 -13.44 15.30 -9.67
CA PRO A 120 -12.08 15.31 -9.14
C PRO A 120 -12.04 14.77 -7.70
N LEU A 121 -11.20 13.76 -7.45
CA LEU A 121 -11.07 13.14 -6.14
C LEU A 121 -9.89 13.73 -5.36
N PHE A 122 -10.19 14.35 -4.24
CA PHE A 122 -9.21 14.87 -3.30
C PHE A 122 -9.14 13.94 -2.10
N ILE A 123 -7.94 13.49 -1.76
CA ILE A 123 -7.71 12.62 -0.60
C ILE A 123 -6.61 13.19 0.27
N GLY A 124 -6.80 13.16 1.59
CA GLY A 124 -5.79 13.61 2.51
C GLY A 124 -5.81 12.87 3.83
N GLY A 125 -4.88 13.21 4.69
CA GLY A 125 -4.80 12.65 6.02
C GLY A 125 -3.77 13.38 6.86
N ASN A 126 -3.86 13.23 8.18
CA ASN A 126 -2.90 13.81 9.10
C ASN A 126 -2.10 12.74 9.81
N CYS A 127 -0.79 12.94 10.06
CA CYS A 127 0.04 12.03 10.84
C CYS A 127 0.01 10.60 10.24
N GLN A 128 -0.30 9.54 10.99
CA GLN A 128 -0.55 8.19 10.45
C GLN A 128 -1.63 8.16 9.35
N GLY A 129 -2.67 9.00 9.44
CA GLY A 129 -3.69 9.13 8.41
C GLY A 129 -3.13 9.64 7.08
N ALA A 130 -2.05 10.42 7.07
CA ALA A 130 -1.41 10.85 5.84
C ALA A 130 -0.79 9.67 5.08
N LEU A 131 -0.18 8.72 5.81
CA LEU A 131 0.38 7.50 5.23
C LEU A 131 -0.74 6.60 4.69
N LEU A 132 -1.86 6.51 5.42
CA LEU A 132 -3.02 5.72 5.00
C LEU A 132 -3.64 6.32 3.74
N ALA A 133 -3.84 7.65 3.72
CA ALA A 133 -4.36 8.38 2.57
C ALA A 133 -3.48 8.19 1.34
N GLN A 134 -2.16 8.19 1.51
CA GLN A 134 -1.21 7.92 0.43
C GLN A 134 -1.37 6.51 -0.14
N LYS A 135 -1.40 5.48 0.71
CA LYS A 135 -1.61 4.09 0.25
C LYS A 135 -2.99 3.88 -0.40
N ILE A 136 -4.04 4.54 0.11
CA ILE A 136 -5.37 4.52 -0.54
C ILE A 136 -5.29 5.19 -1.92
N ALA A 137 -4.63 6.35 -2.04
CA ALA A 137 -4.50 7.05 -3.31
C ALA A 137 -3.78 6.17 -4.35
N GLN A 138 -2.72 5.49 -3.94
CA GLN A 138 -1.99 4.52 -4.74
C GLN A 138 -2.90 3.35 -5.22
N LEU A 139 -3.65 2.73 -4.32
CA LEU A 139 -4.59 1.64 -4.65
C LEU A 139 -5.71 2.11 -5.61
N LEU A 140 -6.22 3.33 -5.42
CA LEU A 140 -7.21 3.91 -6.33
C LEU A 140 -6.63 4.15 -7.72
N MET A 141 -5.41 4.69 -7.81
CA MET A 141 -4.75 4.90 -9.11
C MET A 141 -4.50 3.58 -9.84
N THR A 142 -4.20 2.50 -9.11
CA THR A 142 -4.08 1.11 -9.63
C THR A 142 -5.37 0.59 -10.23
N SER A 143 -6.50 0.89 -9.59
CA SER A 143 -7.81 0.51 -10.10
C SER A 143 -8.34 1.44 -11.20
N GLY A 144 -7.50 2.32 -11.74
CA GLY A 144 -7.86 3.27 -12.80
C GLY A 144 -8.64 4.49 -12.31
N ARG A 145 -8.79 4.67 -10.99
CA ARG A 145 -9.42 5.86 -10.41
C ARG A 145 -8.39 6.95 -10.16
N ALA A 146 -8.43 8.00 -10.98
CA ALA A 146 -7.55 9.14 -10.81
C ALA A 146 -7.80 9.89 -9.48
N VAL A 147 -6.70 10.23 -8.79
CA VAL A 147 -6.68 11.13 -7.63
C VAL A 147 -6.14 12.48 -8.09
N THR A 148 -6.92 13.53 -7.92
CA THR A 148 -6.58 14.90 -8.36
C THR A 148 -5.48 15.52 -7.50
N LEU A 149 -5.53 15.28 -6.19
CA LEU A 149 -4.53 15.75 -5.25
C LEU A 149 -4.53 14.88 -3.98
N LEU A 150 -3.35 14.40 -3.61
CA LEU A 150 -3.06 13.84 -2.28
C LEU A 150 -2.61 14.96 -1.33
N ILE A 151 -3.16 15.02 -0.12
CA ILE A 151 -2.79 16.02 0.90
C ILE A 151 -2.25 15.32 2.15
N GLY A 152 -0.96 15.44 2.42
CA GLY A 152 -0.34 14.88 3.62
C GLY A 152 -0.06 15.95 4.67
N LEU A 153 -0.73 15.90 5.81
CA LEU A 153 -0.51 16.83 6.92
C LEU A 153 0.41 16.21 7.98
N ASN A 154 1.62 16.74 8.15
CA ASN A 154 2.66 16.19 9.04
C ASN A 154 2.84 14.65 8.94
N PRO A 155 3.11 14.08 7.76
CA PRO A 155 3.52 12.68 7.69
C PRO A 155 4.89 12.47 8.36
N PHE A 156 5.14 11.27 8.87
CA PHE A 156 6.45 10.90 9.46
C PHE A 156 7.44 10.29 8.47
N LEU A 157 6.97 9.94 7.28
CA LEU A 157 7.75 9.41 6.18
C LEU A 157 7.04 9.73 4.87
N PHE A 158 7.78 9.69 3.77
CA PHE A 158 7.21 9.76 2.43
C PHE A 158 7.34 8.40 1.78
N GLU A 159 6.26 7.90 1.23
CA GLU A 159 6.34 6.84 0.23
C GLU A 159 6.43 7.47 -1.17
N PRO A 160 6.93 6.76 -2.17
CA PRO A 160 6.87 7.24 -3.55
C PRO A 160 5.43 7.42 -4.01
N TYR A 161 5.15 8.54 -4.68
CA TYR A 161 3.82 8.83 -5.22
C TYR A 161 3.90 9.64 -6.52
N PRO A 162 3.41 9.07 -7.65
CA PRO A 162 3.42 9.74 -8.95
C PRO A 162 2.54 10.98 -9.01
N GLY A 163 1.42 10.94 -8.28
CA GLY A 163 0.37 11.91 -8.43
C GLY A 163 0.76 13.27 -7.89
N ARG A 164 -0.10 14.26 -8.14
CA ARG A 164 0.03 15.56 -7.50
C ARG A 164 -0.14 15.40 -6.00
N ALA A 165 0.82 15.89 -5.22
CA ALA A 165 0.76 15.86 -3.77
C ALA A 165 0.98 17.26 -3.18
N ALA A 166 0.35 17.55 -2.05
CA ALA A 166 0.64 18.72 -1.23
C ALA A 166 0.91 18.25 0.19
N PHE A 167 2.14 18.47 0.67
CA PHE A 167 2.49 18.17 2.05
C PHE A 167 2.56 19.45 2.87
N ILE A 168 1.87 19.47 4.00
CA ILE A 168 1.74 20.64 4.87
C ILE A 168 2.38 20.30 6.20
N PHE A 169 3.35 21.10 6.63
CA PHE A 169 4.10 20.87 7.86
C PHE A 169 3.88 21.95 8.93
N GLY A 170 3.90 21.55 10.20
CA GLY A 170 4.15 22.46 11.30
C GLY A 170 5.60 22.95 11.26
N ARG A 171 5.82 24.27 11.22
CA ARG A 171 7.16 24.88 11.23
C ARG A 171 8.00 24.46 12.44
N TYR A 172 7.34 24.16 13.56
CA TYR A 172 7.99 23.75 14.80
C TYR A 172 7.84 22.24 15.05
N ASP A 173 7.46 21.48 14.02
CA ASP A 173 7.35 20.04 14.11
C ASP A 173 8.73 19.38 14.06
N LEU A 174 9.15 18.83 15.21
CA LEU A 174 10.41 18.10 15.34
C LEU A 174 10.39 16.73 14.65
N THR A 175 9.20 16.23 14.29
CA THR A 175 9.03 14.94 13.61
C THR A 175 9.02 15.07 12.08
N ASN A 176 9.20 16.29 11.54
CA ASN A 176 9.24 16.53 10.10
C ASN A 176 10.34 15.67 9.44
N PRO A 177 9.98 14.71 8.56
CA PRO A 177 10.93 13.78 7.95
C PRO A 177 11.97 14.48 7.08
N LEU A 178 11.69 15.69 6.57
CA LEU A 178 12.63 16.45 5.75
C LEU A 178 13.84 16.95 6.55
N HIS A 179 13.72 17.13 7.86
CA HIS A 179 14.85 17.53 8.72
C HIS A 179 15.93 16.45 8.85
N ARG A 180 15.64 15.21 8.42
CA ARG A 180 16.59 14.09 8.47
C ARG A 180 17.62 14.14 7.35
N PHE A 181 17.40 14.98 6.34
CA PHE A 181 18.21 15.01 5.13
C PHE A 181 18.83 16.40 4.92
N HIS A 182 20.09 16.43 4.51
CA HIS A 182 20.76 17.67 4.12
C HIS A 182 20.18 18.24 2.81
N ASP A 183 19.80 17.34 1.88
CA ASP A 183 19.13 17.68 0.61
C ASP A 183 17.74 17.03 0.58
N ALA A 184 16.82 17.62 1.30
CA ALA A 184 15.42 17.22 1.35
C ALA A 184 14.75 17.33 -0.04
N GLU A 185 15.16 18.29 -0.87
CA GLU A 185 14.61 18.47 -2.21
C GLU A 185 14.96 17.32 -3.15
N ALA A 186 16.16 16.75 -3.05
CA ALA A 186 16.53 15.57 -3.84
C ALA A 186 15.64 14.37 -3.54
N VAL A 187 15.35 14.10 -2.26
CA VAL A 187 14.45 13.01 -1.85
C VAL A 187 13.04 13.25 -2.40
N LEU A 188 12.56 14.49 -2.34
CA LEU A 188 11.26 14.86 -2.90
C LEU A 188 11.24 14.74 -4.44
N ARG A 189 12.27 15.21 -5.15
CA ARG A 189 12.34 15.08 -6.62
C ARG A 189 12.34 13.62 -7.07
N ALA A 190 13.03 12.74 -6.33
CA ALA A 190 13.12 11.32 -6.68
C ALA A 190 11.81 10.55 -6.42
N ASN A 191 11.09 10.86 -5.34
CA ASN A 191 9.96 10.05 -4.89
C ASN A 191 8.59 10.72 -5.12
N LEU A 192 8.56 12.04 -5.28
CA LEU A 192 7.38 12.89 -5.26
C LEU A 192 7.51 14.03 -6.30
N PRO A 193 7.64 13.71 -7.60
CA PRO A 193 8.00 14.67 -8.66
C PRO A 193 7.00 15.82 -8.86
N HIS A 194 5.78 15.67 -8.33
CA HIS A 194 4.70 16.65 -8.44
C HIS A 194 4.20 17.10 -7.05
N CYS A 195 5.11 17.21 -6.08
CA CYS A 195 4.76 17.70 -4.74
C CYS A 195 4.95 19.21 -4.55
N THR A 196 4.09 19.80 -3.72
CA THR A 196 4.33 21.09 -3.07
C THR A 196 4.53 20.90 -1.58
N ILE A 197 5.43 21.67 -0.98
CA ILE A 197 5.63 21.71 0.47
C ILE A 197 5.16 23.06 1.01
N ASP A 198 4.29 23.02 2.00
CA ASP A 198 3.81 24.20 2.73
C ASP A 198 4.18 24.11 4.21
N THR A 199 4.28 25.26 4.87
CA THR A 199 4.48 25.32 6.32
C THR A 199 3.48 26.25 7.00
N LEU A 200 3.02 25.86 8.18
CA LEU A 200 2.20 26.66 9.09
C LEU A 200 2.95 26.88 10.40
N PRO A 201 2.78 28.03 11.10
CA PRO A 201 3.46 28.30 12.37
C PRO A 201 2.82 27.49 13.52
N SER A 202 3.02 26.18 13.49
CA SER A 202 2.36 25.20 14.35
C SER A 202 3.33 24.11 14.80
N GLU A 203 3.01 23.49 15.93
CA GLU A 203 3.57 22.21 16.38
C GLU A 203 2.76 21.04 15.79
N HIS A 204 3.28 19.81 15.92
CA HIS A 204 2.73 18.61 15.28
C HIS A 204 1.22 18.42 15.52
N GLY A 205 0.80 18.39 16.79
CA GLY A 205 -0.58 18.11 17.20
C GLY A 205 -1.49 19.34 17.33
N LYS A 206 -1.08 20.51 16.84
CA LYS A 206 -1.82 21.79 17.03
C LYS A 206 -2.52 22.30 15.78
N LEU A 207 -2.41 21.57 14.66
CA LEU A 207 -2.90 22.01 13.35
C LEU A 207 -4.44 22.09 13.26
N PHE A 208 -5.17 21.29 14.04
CA PHE A 208 -6.63 21.29 14.08
C PHE A 208 -7.22 22.19 15.19
N SER A 209 -6.52 23.26 15.58
CA SER A 209 -6.98 24.14 16.67
C SER A 209 -6.85 25.63 16.38
N GLY A 210 -7.82 26.40 16.89
CA GLY A 210 -7.80 27.87 16.89
C GLY A 210 -7.50 28.48 15.52
N LYS A 211 -6.67 29.52 15.50
CA LYS A 211 -6.30 30.23 14.27
C LYS A 211 -5.53 29.36 13.27
N ILE A 212 -4.80 28.35 13.75
CA ILE A 212 -4.05 27.44 12.88
C ILE A 212 -5.00 26.61 12.02
N LEU A 213 -6.12 26.14 12.59
CA LEU A 213 -7.15 25.42 11.84
C LEU A 213 -7.75 26.26 10.70
N SER A 214 -7.99 27.55 10.92
CA SER A 214 -8.46 28.45 9.86
C SER A 214 -7.42 28.58 8.74
N LEU A 215 -6.15 28.78 9.09
CA LEU A 215 -5.06 28.86 8.11
C LEU A 215 -4.87 27.55 7.34
N LEU A 216 -5.01 26.41 8.02
CA LEU A 216 -4.98 25.08 7.41
C LEU A 216 -6.13 24.90 6.43
N SER A 217 -7.36 25.24 6.83
CA SER A 217 -8.56 25.11 5.99
C SER A 217 -8.46 25.97 4.73
N ASP A 218 -8.01 27.22 4.88
CA ASP A 218 -7.78 28.11 3.74
C ASP A 218 -6.67 27.58 2.81
N LEU A 219 -5.59 27.03 3.38
CA LEU A 219 -4.50 26.46 2.60
C LEU A 219 -4.94 25.22 1.82
N VAL A 220 -5.64 24.30 2.47
CA VAL A 220 -6.21 23.10 1.82
C VAL A 220 -7.15 23.52 0.69
N ARG A 221 -8.05 24.48 0.95
CA ARG A 221 -8.97 25.00 -0.08
C ARG A 221 -8.20 25.57 -1.28
N ARG A 222 -7.20 26.42 -1.04
CA ARG A 222 -6.35 26.96 -2.11
C ARG A 222 -5.64 25.88 -2.91
N ARG A 223 -5.12 24.84 -2.26
CA ARG A 223 -4.45 23.72 -2.94
C ARG A 223 -5.42 22.91 -3.78
N MET A 224 -6.64 22.68 -3.29
CA MET A 224 -7.71 22.06 -4.07
C MET A 224 -8.09 22.91 -5.29
N ASP A 225 -8.26 24.22 -5.13
CA ASP A 225 -8.62 25.13 -6.22
C ASP A 225 -7.51 25.21 -7.30
N GLN A 226 -6.24 25.15 -6.89
CA GLN A 226 -5.09 25.14 -7.80
C GLN A 226 -4.88 23.81 -8.51
N ALA A 227 -5.37 22.71 -7.93
CA ALA A 227 -5.27 21.38 -8.50
C ALA A 227 -6.36 21.17 -9.56
N SER A 228 -6.06 21.58 -10.78
CA SER A 228 -6.90 21.35 -11.96
C SER A 228 -6.33 20.24 -12.84
N GLY A 229 -7.25 19.51 -13.51
CA GLY A 229 -6.93 18.38 -14.36
C GLY A 229 -6.51 17.13 -13.59
N THR A 230 -6.49 15.99 -14.27
CA THR A 230 -5.74 14.83 -13.80
C THR A 230 -4.29 15.09 -14.17
N CYS A 231 -3.39 15.11 -13.18
CA CYS A 231 -2.00 14.81 -13.51
C CYS A 231 -2.02 13.32 -13.83
N PRO A 232 -1.68 12.89 -15.06
CA PRO A 232 -1.49 11.48 -15.34
C PRO A 232 -0.23 11.10 -14.57
N GLY A 233 -0.37 10.88 -13.27
CA GLY A 233 0.53 10.08 -12.49
C GLY A 233 0.41 8.63 -12.93
N SER A 234 0.46 8.37 -14.24
CA SER A 234 0.89 7.10 -14.76
C SER A 234 2.39 7.08 -14.47
N PHE A 235 2.75 6.71 -13.25
CA PHE A 235 3.84 5.75 -13.22
C PHE A 235 3.23 4.45 -13.73
N PRO A 236 3.88 3.78 -14.69
CA PRO A 236 3.57 2.42 -15.13
C PRO A 236 3.24 1.46 -13.99
N ILE A 237 3.74 1.77 -12.78
CA ILE A 237 3.66 1.00 -11.54
C ILE A 237 2.24 0.50 -11.18
N TRP A 238 1.21 1.30 -11.48
CA TRP A 238 -0.19 1.01 -11.14
C TRP A 238 -0.95 0.28 -12.26
N SER A 239 -0.42 0.33 -13.48
CA SER A 239 -0.86 -0.50 -14.61
C SER A 239 -0.09 -1.82 -14.71
N LEU A 240 0.94 -2.03 -13.87
CA LEU A 240 1.75 -3.24 -13.90
C LEU A 240 0.86 -4.45 -13.69
N ARG A 241 1.03 -5.42 -14.57
CA ARG A 241 0.50 -6.76 -14.45
C ARG A 241 1.59 -7.67 -14.95
N ALA A 242 1.78 -8.78 -14.27
CA ALA A 242 2.70 -9.80 -14.73
C ALA A 242 2.17 -11.19 -14.47
N ASP A 243 2.62 -12.10 -15.33
CA ASP A 243 2.59 -13.52 -15.05
C ASP A 243 4.01 -13.94 -14.65
N LEU A 244 4.10 -14.71 -13.56
CA LEU A 244 5.35 -15.32 -13.10
C LEU A 244 5.23 -16.83 -13.18
N ALA A 245 6.26 -17.49 -13.72
CA ALA A 245 6.38 -18.94 -13.68
C ALA A 245 7.69 -19.34 -13.00
N VAL A 246 7.58 -20.31 -12.09
CA VAL A 246 8.69 -20.93 -11.37
C VAL A 246 8.46 -22.45 -11.33
N PRO A 247 9.49 -23.28 -11.04
CA PRO A 247 9.30 -24.70 -10.82
C PRO A 247 8.27 -24.96 -9.70
N SER A 248 7.45 -25.99 -9.87
CA SER A 248 6.45 -26.34 -8.84
C SER A 248 7.07 -26.96 -7.58
N ARG A 249 8.24 -27.61 -7.74
CA ARG A 249 9.02 -28.20 -6.66
C ARG A 249 10.52 -28.11 -6.92
N MET A 250 11.29 -27.87 -5.87
CA MET A 250 12.76 -27.95 -5.86
C MET A 250 13.26 -28.65 -4.59
N ALA A 251 14.51 -29.12 -4.62
CA ALA A 251 15.23 -29.60 -3.45
C ALA A 251 16.50 -28.77 -3.24
N MET A 252 16.77 -28.38 -2.01
CA MET A 252 17.90 -27.53 -1.63
C MET A 252 18.59 -28.06 -0.38
N THR A 253 19.81 -27.61 -0.13
CA THR A 253 20.54 -27.91 1.10
C THR A 253 20.39 -26.75 2.08
N ALA A 254 20.23 -27.04 3.37
CA ALA A 254 20.05 -26.00 4.38
C ALA A 254 21.18 -24.95 4.34
N GLY A 255 20.81 -23.66 4.26
CA GLY A 255 21.73 -22.53 4.22
C GLY A 255 22.46 -22.30 2.89
N SER A 256 22.29 -23.17 1.88
CA SER A 256 22.98 -23.03 0.59
C SER A 256 22.38 -21.92 -0.28
N LEU A 257 23.22 -21.31 -1.11
CA LEU A 257 22.76 -20.46 -2.21
C LEU A 257 22.33 -21.35 -3.38
N CYS A 258 21.13 -21.12 -3.90
CA CYS A 258 20.55 -21.87 -5.01
C CYS A 258 19.98 -20.92 -6.05
N THR A 259 20.02 -21.32 -7.32
CA THR A 259 19.40 -20.57 -8.42
C THR A 259 18.01 -21.13 -8.70
N VAL A 260 17.02 -20.25 -8.74
CA VAL A 260 15.63 -20.57 -9.08
C VAL A 260 15.33 -19.94 -10.44
N PRO A 261 15.00 -20.73 -11.47
CA PRO A 261 14.62 -20.17 -12.76
C PRO A 261 13.24 -19.51 -12.65
N VAL A 262 13.14 -18.28 -13.15
CA VAL A 262 11.92 -17.48 -13.16
C VAL A 262 11.66 -17.00 -14.58
N THR A 263 10.47 -17.27 -15.10
CA THR A 263 9.96 -16.61 -16.30
C THR A 263 9.02 -15.50 -15.87
N LEU A 264 9.36 -14.26 -16.23
CA LEU A 264 8.54 -13.08 -16.00
C LEU A 264 7.93 -12.63 -17.33
N ARG A 265 6.62 -12.39 -17.36
CA ARG A 265 5.92 -11.79 -18.49
C ARG A 265 5.24 -10.50 -18.08
N ASN A 266 5.46 -9.42 -18.83
CA ASN A 266 4.72 -8.18 -18.67
C ASN A 266 3.35 -8.31 -19.36
N THR A 267 2.26 -8.30 -18.58
CA THR A 267 0.86 -8.33 -19.07
C THR A 267 0.16 -6.98 -18.90
N SER A 268 0.92 -5.92 -18.61
CA SER A 268 0.45 -4.54 -18.67
C SER A 268 0.49 -3.97 -20.09
N ASP A 269 -0.07 -2.79 -20.28
CA ASP A 269 -0.06 -2.00 -21.52
C ASP A 269 1.10 -0.99 -21.60
N VAL A 270 2.01 -1.03 -20.62
CA VAL A 270 3.15 -0.12 -20.48
C VAL A 270 4.48 -0.87 -20.57
N ILE A 271 5.50 -0.23 -21.12
CA ILE A 271 6.87 -0.74 -21.10
C ILE A 271 7.45 -0.63 -19.69
N TRP A 272 8.10 -1.69 -19.22
CA TRP A 272 8.84 -1.67 -17.96
C TRP A 272 10.29 -1.29 -18.29
N ALA A 273 10.75 -0.15 -17.78
CA ALA A 273 12.15 0.25 -17.94
C ALA A 273 13.09 -0.65 -17.10
N PRO A 274 14.39 -0.69 -17.40
CA PRO A 274 15.36 -1.43 -16.58
C PRO A 274 15.32 -1.00 -15.11
N THR A 275 15.74 -1.87 -14.18
CA THR A 275 15.65 -1.62 -12.73
C THR A 275 16.25 -0.29 -12.29
N GLY A 276 17.37 0.14 -12.89
CA GLY A 276 18.00 1.42 -12.56
C GLY A 276 17.13 2.66 -12.84
N GLU A 277 16.11 2.52 -13.70
CA GLU A 277 15.17 3.59 -14.06
C GLU A 277 13.78 3.37 -13.44
N SER A 278 13.30 2.13 -13.42
CA SER A 278 11.95 1.78 -12.95
C SER A 278 11.87 1.38 -11.49
N GLY A 279 12.99 0.99 -10.87
CA GLY A 279 13.00 0.35 -9.56
C GLY A 279 12.35 -1.05 -9.54
N LEU A 280 12.00 -1.63 -10.69
CA LEU A 280 11.36 -2.95 -10.76
C LEU A 280 12.39 -4.08 -10.73
N SER A 281 12.16 -5.07 -9.89
CA SER A 281 12.96 -6.29 -9.76
C SER A 281 12.06 -7.49 -9.44
N VAL A 282 12.58 -8.69 -9.60
CA VAL A 282 11.93 -9.91 -9.09
C VAL A 282 12.60 -10.28 -7.78
N GLY A 283 11.81 -10.46 -6.72
CA GLY A 283 12.32 -10.85 -5.41
C GLY A 283 11.58 -12.06 -4.85
N ASN A 284 11.99 -12.52 -3.67
CA ASN A 284 11.35 -13.65 -3.00
C ASN A 284 11.16 -13.47 -1.49
N HIS A 285 10.22 -14.26 -0.99
CA HIS A 285 9.96 -14.48 0.43
C HIS A 285 9.96 -15.98 0.73
N TRP A 286 10.38 -16.35 1.93
CA TRP A 286 10.30 -17.72 2.44
C TRP A 286 9.16 -17.85 3.44
N ARG A 287 8.35 -18.90 3.28
CA ARG A 287 7.27 -19.25 4.20
C ARG A 287 7.32 -20.72 4.59
N HIS A 288 6.70 -21.03 5.72
CA HIS A 288 6.29 -22.37 6.07
C HIS A 288 5.06 -22.80 5.24
N PRO A 289 4.80 -24.12 5.09
CA PRO A 289 3.64 -24.61 4.35
C PRO A 289 2.29 -24.18 4.90
N ASP A 290 2.25 -23.76 6.17
CA ASP A 290 1.07 -23.21 6.86
C ASP A 290 0.87 -21.70 6.61
N GLY A 291 1.76 -21.06 5.84
CA GLY A 291 1.73 -19.64 5.52
C GLY A 291 2.57 -18.75 6.45
N GLY A 292 3.12 -19.29 7.55
CA GLY A 292 3.97 -18.55 8.47
C GLY A 292 5.22 -17.99 7.80
N MET A 293 5.53 -16.71 8.02
CA MET A 293 6.70 -16.06 7.43
C MET A 293 8.00 -16.57 8.05
N VAL A 294 8.93 -17.02 7.21
CA VAL A 294 10.29 -17.44 7.62
C VAL A 294 11.28 -16.30 7.39
N GLN A 295 11.26 -15.74 6.18
CA GLN A 295 12.13 -14.63 5.81
C GLN A 295 11.42 -13.74 4.79
N TRP A 296 11.28 -12.46 5.11
CA TRP A 296 10.57 -11.50 4.28
C TRP A 296 11.43 -11.00 3.11
N LEU A 297 12.71 -10.69 3.31
CA LEU A 297 13.59 -10.25 2.23
C LEU A 297 14.78 -11.20 2.13
N ASP A 298 15.03 -11.72 0.94
CA ASP A 298 16.19 -12.54 0.62
C ASP A 298 17.07 -11.84 -0.41
N ASP A 299 16.95 -12.19 -1.69
CA ASP A 299 17.67 -11.54 -2.79
C ASP A 299 16.69 -11.00 -3.84
N GLN A 300 17.23 -10.21 -4.77
CA GLN A 300 16.48 -9.67 -5.89
C GLN A 300 17.24 -9.85 -7.21
N GLN A 301 16.48 -10.06 -8.28
CA GLN A 301 16.99 -10.15 -9.63
C GLN A 301 16.54 -8.92 -10.43
N PRO A 302 17.46 -8.06 -10.90
CA PRO A 302 17.12 -6.86 -11.65
C PRO A 302 16.72 -7.18 -13.11
N LEU A 303 15.83 -6.33 -13.64
CA LEU A 303 15.55 -6.20 -15.07
C LEU A 303 16.68 -5.41 -15.75
N ASN A 304 17.52 -6.12 -16.50
CA ASN A 304 18.67 -5.51 -17.19
C ASN A 304 18.28 -4.80 -18.50
N HIS A 305 17.11 -5.12 -19.05
CA HIS A 305 16.62 -4.58 -20.32
C HIS A 305 15.15 -4.18 -20.20
N PRO A 306 14.67 -3.23 -21.02
CA PRO A 306 13.27 -2.89 -21.05
C PRO A 306 12.40 -4.10 -21.41
N LEU A 307 11.31 -4.30 -20.67
CA LEU A 307 10.34 -5.38 -20.91
C LEU A 307 9.04 -4.78 -21.49
N PRO A 308 8.79 -4.88 -22.82
CA PRO A 308 7.63 -4.28 -23.46
C PRO A 308 6.31 -5.00 -23.10
N PRO A 309 5.14 -4.39 -23.34
CA PRO A 309 3.84 -5.04 -23.20
C PRO A 309 3.79 -6.39 -23.94
N GLY A 310 3.37 -7.43 -23.22
CA GLY A 310 3.31 -8.81 -23.73
C GLY A 310 4.67 -9.54 -23.80
N GLY A 311 5.78 -8.85 -23.54
CA GLY A 311 7.13 -9.41 -23.55
C GLY A 311 7.43 -10.31 -22.36
N SER A 312 8.38 -11.23 -22.54
CA SER A 312 8.83 -12.17 -21.53
C SER A 312 10.35 -12.17 -21.39
N VAL A 313 10.83 -12.43 -20.19
CA VAL A 313 12.25 -12.60 -19.86
C VAL A 313 12.42 -13.78 -18.91
N ASP A 314 13.40 -14.63 -19.20
CA ASP A 314 13.86 -15.68 -18.29
C ASP A 314 15.05 -15.15 -17.48
N MET A 315 15.03 -15.41 -16.18
CA MET A 315 16.07 -14.99 -15.26
C MET A 315 16.33 -16.01 -14.17
N ASP A 316 17.54 -15.95 -13.62
CA ASP A 316 18.02 -16.81 -12.57
C ASP A 316 18.00 -16.04 -11.24
N LEU A 317 16.99 -16.29 -10.39
CA LEU A 317 16.90 -15.68 -9.07
C LEU A 317 17.77 -16.46 -8.08
N LEU A 318 18.77 -15.79 -7.51
CA LEU A 318 19.58 -16.37 -6.45
C LEU A 318 18.79 -16.33 -5.13
N VAL A 319 18.70 -17.45 -4.41
CA VAL A 319 18.02 -17.53 -3.12
C VAL A 319 18.89 -18.23 -2.10
N ARG A 320 18.78 -17.85 -0.83
CA ARG A 320 19.40 -18.58 0.28
C ARG A 320 18.37 -19.49 0.93
N ALA A 321 18.58 -20.80 0.82
CA ALA A 321 17.74 -21.78 1.47
C ALA A 321 17.74 -21.56 3.01
N PRO A 322 16.58 -21.64 3.68
CA PRO A 322 16.48 -21.65 5.14
C PRO A 322 17.50 -22.58 5.81
N GLY A 323 17.96 -22.19 7.00
CA GLY A 323 19.01 -22.90 7.74
C GLY A 323 18.56 -24.21 8.39
N THR A 324 17.27 -24.52 8.38
CA THR A 324 16.68 -25.72 9.00
C THR A 324 16.09 -26.61 7.92
N GLU A 325 16.25 -27.92 8.08
CA GLU A 325 15.63 -28.91 7.20
C GLU A 325 14.09 -28.89 7.31
N GLY A 326 13.41 -29.24 6.22
CA GLY A 326 11.95 -29.30 6.18
C GLY A 326 11.35 -28.90 4.84
N GLU A 327 10.03 -28.83 4.80
CA GLU A 327 9.29 -28.30 3.65
C GLU A 327 9.04 -26.80 3.83
N TYR A 328 9.26 -26.05 2.75
CA TYR A 328 9.07 -24.61 2.69
C TYR A 328 8.32 -24.20 1.42
N LEU A 329 7.78 -22.99 1.43
CA LEU A 329 7.26 -22.31 0.26
C LEU A 329 8.16 -21.14 -0.08
N LEU A 330 8.66 -21.12 -1.31
CA LEU A 330 9.31 -19.95 -1.90
C LEU A 330 8.27 -19.19 -2.70
N GLU A 331 7.96 -17.97 -2.29
CA GLU A 331 7.08 -17.06 -3.01
C GLU A 331 7.93 -16.08 -3.81
N VAL A 332 7.73 -16.04 -5.12
CA VAL A 332 8.41 -15.12 -6.04
C VAL A 332 7.40 -14.09 -6.52
N ASP A 333 7.78 -12.83 -6.47
CA ASP A 333 6.92 -11.70 -6.84
C ASP A 333 7.76 -10.58 -7.48
N VAL A 334 7.11 -9.69 -8.22
CA VAL A 334 7.73 -8.46 -8.72
C VAL A 334 7.68 -7.43 -7.60
N GLU A 335 8.81 -6.84 -7.26
CA GLU A 335 8.85 -5.68 -6.37
C GLU A 335 9.09 -4.41 -7.16
N HIS A 336 8.61 -3.31 -6.62
CA HIS A 336 9.13 -1.99 -6.92
C HIS A 336 9.85 -1.48 -5.68
N ALA A 337 11.16 -1.31 -5.80
CA ALA A 337 12.10 -1.07 -4.72
C ALA A 337 11.58 -0.06 -3.68
N GLY A 338 11.35 -0.55 -2.46
CA GLY A 338 10.92 0.27 -1.31
C GLY A 338 9.49 0.80 -1.37
N VAL A 339 8.66 0.36 -2.34
CA VAL A 339 7.29 0.85 -2.54
C VAL A 339 6.26 -0.23 -2.31
N MET A 340 6.39 -1.37 -2.99
CA MET A 340 5.43 -2.47 -2.88
C MET A 340 5.93 -3.73 -3.58
N TRP A 341 5.20 -4.81 -3.31
CA TRP A 341 5.15 -6.01 -4.13
C TRP A 341 3.94 -5.97 -5.06
N LEU A 342 4.06 -6.50 -6.28
CA LEU A 342 2.98 -6.48 -7.27
C LEU A 342 1.75 -7.26 -6.78
N SER A 343 1.93 -8.30 -5.97
CA SER A 343 0.80 -8.98 -5.32
C SER A 343 0.03 -8.12 -4.31
N GLU A 344 0.58 -6.99 -3.82
CA GLU A 344 -0.17 -5.98 -3.05
C GLU A 344 -1.24 -5.26 -3.89
N LEU A 345 -1.10 -5.32 -5.21
CA LEU A 345 -2.06 -4.77 -6.18
C LEU A 345 -3.04 -5.80 -6.72
N GLY A 346 -3.03 -7.02 -6.16
CA GLY A 346 -3.84 -8.14 -6.64
C GLY A 346 -3.21 -8.91 -7.79
N GLY A 347 -1.93 -8.68 -8.10
CA GLY A 347 -1.18 -9.55 -9.02
C GLY A 347 -0.96 -10.97 -8.46
N GLU A 348 -0.83 -11.95 -9.35
CA GLU A 348 -0.52 -13.33 -8.95
C GLU A 348 0.98 -13.49 -8.66
N ARG A 349 1.31 -14.01 -7.48
CA ARG A 349 2.67 -14.43 -7.11
C ARG A 349 2.91 -15.86 -7.59
N ALA A 350 4.15 -16.19 -7.93
CA ALA A 350 4.53 -17.57 -8.21
C ALA A 350 4.97 -18.29 -6.93
N THR A 351 4.69 -19.59 -6.82
CA THR A 351 5.05 -20.37 -5.63
C THR A 351 5.76 -21.67 -6.01
N CYS A 352 6.91 -21.93 -5.39
CA CYS A 352 7.65 -23.18 -5.48
C CYS A 352 7.66 -23.89 -4.12
N ARG A 353 7.34 -25.19 -4.09
CA ARG A 353 7.55 -26.03 -2.89
C ARG A 353 9.00 -26.45 -2.80
N VAL A 354 9.68 -26.18 -1.69
CA VAL A 354 11.10 -26.49 -1.55
C VAL A 354 11.30 -27.47 -0.40
N SER A 355 11.90 -28.62 -0.72
CA SER A 355 12.36 -29.59 0.26
C SER A 355 13.81 -29.29 0.64
N ILE A 356 14.07 -28.96 1.90
CA ILE A 356 15.40 -28.62 2.40
C ILE A 356 15.96 -29.79 3.20
N SER A 357 17.11 -30.33 2.78
CA SER A 357 17.85 -31.39 3.48
C SER A 357 19.09 -30.86 4.21
N ARG A 358 19.59 -31.64 5.18
CA ARG A 358 20.85 -31.32 5.87
C ARG A 358 22.05 -31.33 4.91
N PRO A 359 23.08 -30.52 5.19
CA PRO A 359 24.35 -30.62 4.48
C PRO A 359 24.93 -32.04 4.58
N GLY A 360 25.13 -32.70 3.44
CA GLY A 360 25.69 -34.06 3.35
C GLY A 360 24.69 -35.19 3.09
N GLU A 361 23.38 -34.88 3.00
CA GLU A 361 22.34 -35.85 2.61
C GLU A 361 21.87 -35.50 1.19
N SER A 362 22.28 -36.29 0.20
CA SER A 362 21.89 -36.09 -1.21
C SER A 362 20.38 -36.19 -1.37
N ALA A 363 19.78 -35.17 -2.00
CA ALA A 363 18.35 -35.13 -2.28
C ALA A 363 17.90 -36.35 -3.11
N PRO A 364 16.73 -36.95 -2.82
CA PRO A 364 16.19 -38.01 -3.67
C PRO A 364 15.86 -37.42 -5.04
N SER A 365 16.36 -38.05 -6.11
CA SER A 365 16.06 -37.70 -7.50
C SER A 365 14.56 -37.76 -7.76
N LEU A 366 13.97 -36.61 -8.12
CA LEU A 366 12.59 -36.51 -8.60
C LEU A 366 12.52 -37.10 -10.01
N GLY A 367 11.77 -38.20 -10.18
CA GLY A 367 11.45 -38.81 -11.47
C GLY A 367 10.09 -38.40 -11.99
#